data_AF-A0A1G0CX20-F1
#
_entry.id   AF-A0A1G0CX20-F1
#
_cell.length_a   1.000
_cell.length_b   1.000
_cell.length_c   1.000
_cell.angle_alpha   90.00
_cell.angle_beta   90.00
_cell.angle_gamma   90.00
#
_symmetry.space_group_name_H-M   'P 1'
#
loop_
_entity.id
_entity.type
_entity.pdbx_description
1 polymer ?
#
loop_
_entity_poly.entity_id
_entity_poly.type
_entity_poly.pdbx_seq_one_letter_code
_entity_poly.pdbx_strand_id
1 'polypeptide(L)'
;MRSIQFDSVNYHRPCFFPETVKDAKGKERKRYRYEEMKTPYEKLKSLPKADEYLKPEITFKQLDVQAAKMSDNDAASALNNARKKLFQAISAAMRKRA
;
A
#
# COMPACT_ATOMS: atom_id res chain seq x y z
N MET A 1 -16.22 -5.53 -5.50
CA MET A 1 -16.27 -5.66 -4.02
C MET A 1 -14.93 -6.27 -3.59
N ARG A 2 -14.21 -5.63 -2.64
CA ARG A 2 -12.79 -5.83 -2.25
C ARG A 2 -11.73 -5.05 -3.07
N SER A 3 -11.66 -3.73 -2.91
CA SER A 3 -10.55 -2.91 -3.45
C SER A 3 -9.93 -1.97 -2.41
N ILE A 4 -10.75 -1.47 -1.47
CA ILE A 4 -10.33 -0.45 -0.47
C ILE A 4 -9.08 -0.86 0.33
N GLN A 5 -8.91 -2.15 0.65
CA GLN A 5 -7.81 -2.59 1.51
C GLN A 5 -6.47 -2.76 0.77
N PHE A 6 -6.48 -3.00 -0.54
CA PHE A 6 -5.26 -3.08 -1.35
C PHE A 6 -4.75 -1.71 -1.77
N ASP A 7 -5.66 -0.77 -2.04
CA ASP A 7 -5.29 0.58 -2.47
C ASP A 7 -4.50 1.31 -1.36
N SER A 8 -4.96 1.25 -0.09
CA SER A 8 -4.25 1.87 1.04
C SER A 8 -2.84 1.29 1.27
N VAL A 9 -2.67 -0.03 1.14
CA VAL A 9 -1.37 -0.66 1.38
C VAL A 9 -0.36 -0.32 0.28
N ASN A 10 -0.81 -0.20 -0.97
CA ASN A 10 0.09 -0.01 -2.11
C ASN A 10 0.43 1.46 -2.37
N TYR A 11 -0.51 2.39 -2.13
CA TYR A 11 -0.34 3.81 -2.47
C TYR A 11 0.00 4.70 -1.27
N HIS A 12 -0.23 4.24 -0.05
CA HIS A 12 -0.14 5.10 1.14
C HIS A 12 0.79 4.56 2.23
N ARG A 13 1.06 3.25 2.25
CA ARG A 13 1.89 2.68 3.31
C ARG A 13 3.38 2.95 3.05
N PRO A 14 4.07 3.73 3.91
CA PRO A 14 5.52 3.87 3.80
C PRO A 14 6.20 2.53 4.09
N CYS A 15 7.14 2.15 3.22
CA CYS A 15 7.92 0.93 3.32
C CYS A 15 9.41 1.26 3.20
N PHE A 16 10.25 0.60 4.01
CA PHE A 16 11.70 0.70 3.87
C PHE A 16 12.20 -0.25 2.78
N PHE A 17 12.91 0.30 1.80
CA PHE A 17 13.63 -0.49 0.81
C PHE A 17 15.14 -0.52 1.13
N PRO A 18 15.80 -1.69 1.04
CA PRO A 18 17.20 -1.80 1.41
C PRO A 18 18.13 -1.29 0.30
N GLU A 19 19.19 -0.59 0.70
CA GLU A 19 20.41 -0.44 -0.08
C GLU A 19 21.35 -1.63 0.20
N THR A 20 22.06 -2.08 -0.83
CA THR A 20 23.09 -3.11 -0.66
C THR A 20 24.45 -2.44 -0.51
N VAL A 21 25.12 -2.67 0.61
CA VAL A 21 26.45 -2.16 0.91
C VAL A 21 27.40 -3.35 1.06
N LYS A 22 28.56 -3.30 0.43
CA LYS A 22 29.62 -4.29 0.65
C LYS A 22 30.53 -3.83 1.78
N ASP A 23 30.80 -4.71 2.74
CA ASP A 23 31.78 -4.41 3.79
C ASP A 23 33.23 -4.60 3.30
N ALA A 24 34.20 -4.21 4.12
CA ALA A 24 35.62 -4.31 3.80
C ALA A 24 36.11 -5.74 3.49
N LYS A 25 35.33 -6.76 3.87
CA LYS A 25 35.62 -8.18 3.61
C LYS A 25 34.82 -8.71 2.40
N GLY A 26 34.14 -7.84 1.65
CA GLY A 26 33.34 -8.18 0.49
C GLY A 26 31.96 -8.76 0.82
N LYS A 27 31.57 -8.85 2.09
CA LYS A 27 30.25 -9.37 2.48
C LYS A 27 29.16 -8.32 2.24
N GLU A 28 28.10 -8.72 1.54
CA GLU A 28 26.94 -7.87 1.33
C GLU A 28 26.12 -7.70 2.61
N ARG A 29 25.71 -6.47 2.88
CA ARG A 29 24.84 -6.07 3.98
C ARG A 29 23.71 -5.21 3.43
N LYS A 30 22.51 -5.36 4.02
CA LYS A 30 21.35 -4.53 3.69
C LYS A 30 21.27 -3.38 4.69
N ARG A 31 21.19 -2.15 4.18
CA ARG A 31 21.01 -0.92 4.97
C ARG A 31 19.66 -0.32 4.63
N TYR A 32 18.85 -0.03 5.64
CA TYR A 32 17.52 0.56 5.48
C TYR A 32 17.60 2.01 5.95
N ARG A 33 17.53 2.96 5.01
CA ARG A 33 17.58 4.38 5.34
C ARG A 33 16.22 5.04 5.12
N TYR A 34 16.01 6.17 5.79
CA TYR A 34 14.77 6.94 5.66
C TYR A 34 14.61 7.54 4.26
N GLU A 35 15.70 7.86 3.57
CA GLU A 35 15.66 8.38 2.19
C GLU A 35 15.14 7.35 1.18
N GLU A 36 15.25 6.06 1.51
CA GLU A 36 14.69 4.94 0.73
C GLU A 36 13.32 4.49 1.25
N MET A 37 12.69 5.27 2.13
CA MET A 37 11.31 5.04 2.54
C MET A 37 10.37 5.54 1.44
N LYS A 38 9.65 4.61 0.82
CA LYS A 38 8.74 4.87 -0.31
C LYS A 38 7.48 4.02 -0.14
N THR A 39 6.37 4.42 -0.74
CA THR A 39 5.23 3.52 -0.90
C THR A 39 5.59 2.41 -1.90
N PRO A 40 4.93 1.23 -1.85
CA PRO A 40 5.15 0.18 -2.84
C PRO A 40 4.99 0.67 -4.29
N TYR A 41 4.00 1.54 -4.54
CA TYR A 41 3.79 2.15 -5.85
C TYR A 41 4.94 3.05 -6.28
N GLU A 42 5.39 3.96 -5.41
CA GLU A 42 6.55 4.84 -5.71
C GLU A 42 7.81 4.03 -5.95
N LYS A 43 8.00 2.93 -5.20
CA LYS A 43 9.14 2.04 -5.43
C LYS A 43 9.04 1.38 -6.80
N LEU A 44 7.88 0.83 -7.18
CA LEU A 44 7.68 0.27 -8.52
C LEU A 44 8.02 1.30 -9.60
N LYS A 45 7.51 2.53 -9.47
CA LYS A 45 7.77 3.63 -10.42
C LYS A 45 9.25 4.01 -10.53
N SER A 46 10.04 3.81 -9.46
CA SER A 46 11.48 4.09 -9.45
C SER A 46 12.35 3.03 -10.14
N LEU A 47 11.80 1.86 -10.49
CA LEU A 47 12.57 0.79 -11.12
C LEU A 47 12.83 1.09 -12.61
N PRO A 48 13.97 0.64 -13.17
CA PRO A 48 14.21 0.75 -14.60
C PRO A 48 13.19 -0.09 -15.37
N LYS A 49 12.64 0.47 -16.46
CA LYS A 49 11.66 -0.21 -17.34
C LYS A 49 10.41 -0.70 -16.60
N ALA A 50 10.01 0.02 -15.54
CA ALA A 50 8.89 -0.39 -14.69
C ALA A 50 7.56 -0.54 -15.46
N ASP A 51 7.42 0.17 -16.58
CA ASP A 51 6.26 0.15 -17.47
C ASP A 51 6.10 -1.19 -18.19
N GLU A 52 7.20 -1.90 -18.47
CA GLU A 52 7.20 -3.21 -19.13
C GLU A 52 6.56 -4.31 -18.24
N TYR A 53 6.45 -4.06 -16.94
CA TYR A 53 5.84 -4.98 -15.97
C TYR A 53 4.36 -4.68 -15.68
N LEU A 54 3.80 -3.61 -16.26
CA LEU A 54 2.38 -3.32 -16.17
C LEU A 54 1.59 -4.23 -17.11
N LYS A 55 0.31 -4.45 -16.77
CA LYS A 55 -0.61 -5.08 -17.72
C LYS A 55 -0.74 -4.19 -18.96
N PRO A 56 -0.94 -4.75 -20.17
CA PRO A 56 -0.99 -3.96 -21.41
C PRO A 56 -1.99 -2.81 -21.39
N GLU A 57 -3.08 -2.93 -20.63
CA GLU A 57 -4.16 -1.96 -20.54
C GLU A 57 -3.97 -0.94 -19.40
N ILE A 58 -2.90 -1.08 -18.62
CA ILE A 58 -2.63 -0.28 -17.42
C ILE A 58 -1.42 0.61 -17.65
N THR A 59 -1.60 1.90 -17.38
CA THR A 59 -0.55 2.92 -17.50
C THR A 59 -0.23 3.53 -16.15
N PHE A 60 0.99 4.02 -15.97
CA PHE A 60 1.34 4.78 -14.77
C PHE A 60 0.44 5.99 -14.54
N LYS A 61 -0.04 6.64 -15.62
CA LYS A 61 -0.96 7.78 -15.50
C LYS A 61 -2.29 7.38 -14.85
N GLN A 62 -2.83 6.21 -15.15
CA GLN A 62 -4.04 5.71 -14.47
C GLN A 62 -3.76 5.38 -13.01
N LEU A 63 -2.59 4.82 -12.71
CA LEU A 63 -2.17 4.52 -11.35
C LEU A 63 -1.91 5.79 -10.52
N ASP A 64 -1.36 6.85 -11.13
CA ASP A 64 -1.16 8.16 -10.50
C ASP A 64 -2.51 8.78 -10.08
N VAL A 65 -3.53 8.70 -10.95
CA VAL A 65 -4.89 9.14 -10.61
C VAL A 65 -5.46 8.34 -9.45
N GLN A 66 -5.22 7.02 -9.41
CA GLN A 66 -5.67 6.16 -8.31
C GLN A 66 -4.95 6.49 -6.99
N ALA A 67 -3.63 6.71 -7.03
CA ALA A 67 -2.82 7.09 -5.87
C ALA A 67 -3.26 8.45 -5.28
N ALA A 68 -3.68 9.39 -6.13
CA ALA A 68 -4.16 10.70 -5.72
C ALA A 68 -5.64 10.72 -5.25
N LYS A 69 -6.38 9.64 -5.43
CA LYS A 69 -7.84 9.61 -5.24
C LYS A 69 -8.29 9.68 -3.79
N MET A 70 -7.45 9.23 -2.85
CA MET A 70 -7.81 9.09 -1.45
C MET A 70 -6.59 9.42 -0.60
N SER A 71 -6.74 10.19 0.48
CA SER A 71 -5.64 10.36 1.43
C SER A 71 -5.55 9.19 2.40
N ASP A 72 -4.42 9.03 3.08
CA ASP A 72 -4.22 8.05 4.16
C ASP A 72 -5.31 8.18 5.24
N ASN A 73 -5.68 9.42 5.58
CA ASN A 73 -6.70 9.73 6.58
C ASN A 73 -8.10 9.32 6.10
N ASP A 74 -8.40 9.55 4.83
CA ASP A 74 -9.67 9.15 4.23
C ASP A 74 -9.79 7.62 4.17
N ALA A 75 -8.71 6.94 3.81
CA ALA A 75 -8.65 5.47 3.80
C ALA A 75 -8.83 4.88 5.21
N ALA A 76 -8.14 5.45 6.21
CA ALA A 76 -8.28 5.06 7.61
C ALA A 76 -9.71 5.29 8.12
N SER A 77 -10.31 6.44 7.81
CA SER A 77 -11.69 6.76 8.15
C SER A 77 -12.68 5.79 7.50
N ALA A 78 -12.54 5.52 6.20
CA ALA A 78 -13.38 4.58 5.47
C ALA A 78 -13.32 3.17 6.07
N LEU A 79 -12.12 2.68 6.41
CA LEU A 79 -11.92 1.39 7.05
C LEU A 79 -12.59 1.33 8.43
N ASN A 80 -12.38 2.34 9.26
CA ASN A 80 -12.96 2.40 10.61
C ASN A 80 -14.50 2.47 10.55
N ASN A 81 -15.07 3.21 9.61
CA ASN A 81 -16.51 3.29 9.39
C ASN A 81 -17.09 1.96 8.93
N ALA A 82 -16.43 1.27 7.98
CA ALA A 82 -16.84 -0.05 7.53
C ALA A 82 -16.78 -1.07 8.68
N ARG A 83 -15.70 -1.04 9.48
CA ARG A 83 -15.54 -1.86 10.67
C ARG A 83 -16.67 -1.64 11.67
N LYS A 84 -16.99 -0.39 12.00
CA LYS A 84 -18.08 -0.04 12.93
C LYS A 84 -19.43 -0.60 12.46
N LYS A 85 -19.77 -0.41 11.18
CA LYS A 85 -21.01 -0.95 10.58
C LYS A 85 -21.07 -2.48 10.66
N LEU A 86 -19.97 -3.16 10.37
CA LEU A 86 -19.88 -4.62 10.46
C LEU A 86 -20.16 -5.11 11.90
N PHE A 87 -19.50 -4.52 12.90
CA PHE A 87 -19.70 -4.93 14.30
C PHE A 87 -21.10 -4.62 14.82
N GLN A 88 -21.71 -3.51 14.37
CA GLN A 88 -23.11 -3.21 14.68
C GLN A 88 -24.05 -4.29 14.11
N ALA A 89 -23.84 -4.70 12.86
CA ALA A 89 -24.64 -5.75 12.23
C ALA A 89 -24.49 -7.11 12.93
N ILE A 90 -23.26 -7.50 13.28
CA ILE A 90 -22.98 -8.73 14.05
C ILE A 90 -23.69 -8.68 15.40
N SER A 91 -23.54 -7.57 16.14
CA SER A 91 -24.18 -7.39 17.45
C SER A 91 -25.71 -7.47 17.38
N ALA A 92 -26.31 -6.85 16.36
CA ALA A 92 -27.75 -6.92 16.12
C ALA A 92 -28.22 -8.34 15.79
N ALA A 93 -27.47 -9.08 14.97
CA ALA A 93 -27.77 -10.47 14.64
C ALA A 93 -27.68 -11.38 15.88
N MET A 94 -26.71 -11.15 16.76
CA MET A 94 -26.58 -11.91 18.01
C MET A 94 -27.74 -11.65 18.97
N ARG A 95 -28.19 -10.40 19.13
CA ARG A 95 -29.36 -10.07 19.98
C ARG A 95 -30.66 -10.70 19.49
N LYS A 96 -30.84 -10.88 18.19
CA LYS A 96 -32.04 -11.53 17.62
C LYS A 96 -32.07 -13.05 17.84
N ARG A 97 -30.94 -13.66 18.21
CA ARG A 97 -30.79 -15.10 18.43
C ARG A 97 -30.83 -15.50 19.91
N ALA A 98 -30.81 -14.51 20.81
CA ALA A 98 -30.95 -14.68 22.25
C ALA A 98 -32.40 -14.45 22.66
#